data_AF-A0A1S6WVK2-F1
#
_entry.id   AF-A0A1S6WVK2-F1
#
_cell.length_a   1.000
_cell.length_b   1.000
_cell.length_c   1.000
_cell.angle_alpha   90.00
_cell.angle_beta   90.00
_cell.angle_gamma   90.00
#
_symmetry.space_group_name_H-M   'P 1'
#
loop_
_entity.id
_entity.type
_entity.pdbx_description
1 polymer ?
#
loop_
_entity_poly.entity_id
_entity_poly.type
_entity_poly.pdbx_seq_one_letter_code
_entity_poly.pdbx_strand_id
1 'polypeptide(L)'
;MDGISEVELNKTEENLHKEQSVPKKKRKRNLFIRILLFFINKFLHFLFFFLLFIRRPIRAILNFMTFASMLSLFLHGFAYISADERSLFDTAMIISFVIMMFFCLWASWGYDTLLLRLASPDCELMLFD
;
A
#
# COMPACT_ATOMS: atom_id res chain seq x y z
N MET A 1 69.71 27.25 -4.28
CA MET A 1 69.05 26.03 -4.83
C MET A 1 67.65 26.05 -4.25
N ASP A 2 66.78 26.91 -4.79
CA ASP A 2 65.46 27.22 -4.21
C ASP A 2 64.43 27.26 -5.34
N GLY A 3 64.07 26.10 -5.86
CA GLY A 3 63.19 26.00 -7.03
C GLY A 3 62.16 24.87 -6.96
N ILE A 4 61.99 24.24 -5.80
CA ILE A 4 61.08 23.09 -5.63
C ILE A 4 59.83 23.45 -4.80
N SER A 5 59.89 24.51 -3.99
CA SER A 5 58.83 24.88 -3.03
C SER A 5 57.59 25.51 -3.66
N GLU A 6 57.73 26.47 -4.57
CA GLU A 6 56.56 27.23 -5.09
C GLU A 6 55.66 26.40 -6.01
N VAL A 7 56.24 25.44 -6.76
CA VAL A 7 55.48 24.59 -7.68
C VAL A 7 54.66 23.56 -6.93
N GLU A 8 55.17 23.01 -5.82
CA GLU A 8 54.43 22.05 -4.98
C GLU A 8 53.37 22.74 -4.12
N LEU A 9 53.64 23.97 -3.65
CA LEU A 9 52.66 24.75 -2.88
C LEU A 9 51.48 25.19 -3.75
N ASN A 10 51.74 25.67 -4.97
CA ASN A 10 50.69 26.06 -5.91
C ASN A 10 49.86 24.86 -6.39
N LYS A 11 50.48 23.68 -6.57
CA LYS A 11 49.76 22.41 -6.85
C LYS A 11 48.87 21.97 -5.69
N THR A 12 49.24 22.29 -4.46
CA THR A 12 48.51 21.89 -3.26
C THR A 12 47.31 22.82 -3.03
N GLU A 13 47.46 24.12 -3.25
CA GLU A 13 46.36 25.09 -3.20
C GLU A 13 45.34 24.91 -4.34
N GLU A 14 45.78 24.56 -5.56
CA GLU A 14 44.87 24.27 -6.68
C GLU A 14 44.07 22.95 -6.45
N ASN A 15 44.63 22.00 -5.71
CA ASN A 15 43.91 20.77 -5.32
C ASN A 15 43.00 20.96 -4.10
N LEU A 16 43.31 21.89 -3.19
CA LEU A 16 42.43 22.29 -2.10
C LEU A 16 41.25 23.14 -2.57
N HIS A 17 41.40 23.96 -3.61
CA HIS A 17 40.26 24.66 -4.21
C HIS A 17 39.33 23.75 -5.06
N LYS A 18 39.76 22.51 -5.33
CA LYS A 18 38.89 21.41 -5.81
C LYS A 18 38.17 20.69 -4.67
N GLU A 19 38.27 21.18 -3.44
CA GLU A 19 37.46 20.70 -2.34
C GLU A 19 35.97 20.93 -2.64
N GLN A 20 35.29 19.81 -2.82
CA GLN A 20 33.89 19.65 -2.51
C GLN A 20 32.89 20.33 -3.47
N SER A 21 33.14 20.26 -4.78
CA SER A 21 32.00 20.25 -5.71
C SER A 21 31.28 18.90 -5.60
N VAL A 22 30.31 18.82 -4.68
CA VAL A 22 29.34 17.70 -4.64
C VAL A 22 28.87 17.50 -6.09
N PRO A 23 29.06 16.31 -6.70
CA PRO A 23 28.84 16.15 -8.13
C PRO A 23 27.41 16.60 -8.44
N LYS A 24 27.26 17.59 -9.34
CA LYS A 24 25.98 18.25 -9.66
C LYS A 24 24.83 17.23 -9.93
N LYS A 25 25.17 16.02 -10.39
CA LYS A 25 24.27 14.85 -10.53
C LYS A 25 23.66 14.36 -9.19
N LYS A 26 24.43 14.27 -8.09
CA LYS A 26 23.93 13.88 -6.75
C LYS A 26 22.97 14.93 -6.17
N ARG A 27 23.26 16.22 -6.38
CA ARG A 27 22.40 17.33 -5.89
C ARG A 27 21.04 17.37 -6.59
N LYS A 28 21.01 17.17 -7.92
CA LYS A 28 19.76 17.06 -8.69
C LYS A 28 18.92 15.84 -8.26
N ARG A 29 19.55 14.68 -8.06
CA ARG A 29 18.87 13.47 -7.52
C ARG A 29 18.23 13.73 -6.17
N ASN A 30 18.94 14.42 -5.27
CA ASN A 30 18.41 14.73 -3.93
C ASN A 30 17.20 15.68 -4.01
N LEU A 31 17.20 16.62 -4.95
CA LEU A 31 16.09 17.54 -5.20
C LEU A 31 14.87 16.83 -5.81
N PHE A 32 15.09 15.93 -6.78
CA PHE A 32 14.05 15.07 -7.34
C PHE A 32 13.44 14.15 -6.28
N ILE A 33 14.26 13.51 -5.44
CA ILE A 33 13.77 12.66 -4.34
C ILE A 33 12.91 13.49 -3.39
N ARG A 34 13.32 14.72 -3.06
CA ARG A 34 12.56 15.60 -2.17
C ARG A 34 11.19 16.00 -2.75
N ILE A 35 11.16 16.32 -4.03
CA ILE A 35 9.93 16.63 -4.76
C ILE A 35 9.03 15.39 -4.83
N LEU A 36 9.60 14.23 -5.19
CA LEU A 36 8.89 12.96 -5.23
C LEU A 36 8.31 12.61 -3.85
N LEU A 37 9.07 12.77 -2.77
CA LEU A 37 8.61 12.52 -1.40
C LEU A 37 7.45 13.44 -1.02
N PHE A 38 7.50 14.71 -1.45
CA PHE A 38 6.41 15.66 -1.24
C PHE A 38 5.13 15.23 -1.97
N PHE A 39 5.24 14.83 -3.24
CA PHE A 39 4.11 14.30 -4.01
C PHE A 39 3.57 13.00 -3.41
N ILE A 40 4.45 12.08 -3.01
CA ILE A 40 4.08 10.82 -2.35
C ILE A 40 3.31 11.12 -1.06
N ASN A 41 3.82 12.01 -0.20
CA ASN A 41 3.16 12.35 1.05
C ASN A 41 1.76 12.95 0.82
N LYS A 42 1.65 13.87 -0.16
CA LYS A 42 0.35 14.46 -0.53
C LYS A 42 -0.60 13.42 -1.16
N PHE A 43 -0.07 12.50 -1.95
CA PHE A 43 -0.82 11.40 -2.54
C PHE A 43 -1.32 10.41 -1.47
N LEU A 44 -0.49 10.03 -0.50
CA LEU A 44 -0.90 9.20 0.63
C LEU A 44 -2.03 9.86 1.41
N HIS A 45 -1.95 11.18 1.64
CA HIS A 45 -3.00 11.92 2.32
C HIS A 45 -4.32 11.91 1.53
N PHE A 46 -4.27 12.18 0.22
CA PHE A 46 -5.45 12.09 -0.63
C PHE A 46 -6.02 10.66 -0.69
N LEU A 47 -5.14 9.66 -0.77
CA LEU A 47 -5.50 8.25 -0.74
C LEU A 47 -6.21 7.88 0.56
N PHE A 48 -5.75 8.38 1.70
CA PHE A 48 -6.41 8.18 3.00
C PHE A 48 -7.83 8.75 3.00
N PHE A 49 -8.02 10.00 2.58
CA PHE A 49 -9.36 10.60 2.48
C PHE A 49 -10.27 9.86 1.51
N PHE A 50 -9.73 9.45 0.36
CA PHE A 50 -10.46 8.68 -0.62
C PHE A 50 -10.91 7.33 -0.04
N LEU A 51 -10.01 6.60 0.60
CA LEU A 51 -10.31 5.36 1.32
C LEU A 51 -11.40 5.64 2.36
N LEU A 52 -11.24 6.63 3.22
CA LEU A 52 -12.19 6.95 4.28
C LEU A 52 -13.59 7.28 3.74
N PHE A 53 -13.68 8.01 2.62
CA PHE A 53 -14.95 8.30 1.95
C PHE A 53 -15.66 7.04 1.46
N ILE A 54 -14.93 6.10 0.86
CA ILE A 54 -15.49 4.84 0.35
C ILE A 54 -15.64 3.76 1.44
N ARG A 55 -15.29 4.04 2.70
CA ARG A 55 -15.37 3.08 3.82
C ARG A 55 -16.74 2.46 3.99
N ARG A 56 -17.76 3.31 4.05
CA ARG A 56 -19.15 2.87 4.22
C ARG A 56 -19.65 2.01 3.05
N PRO A 57 -19.54 2.44 1.78
CA PRO A 57 -19.98 1.60 0.67
C PRO A 57 -19.17 0.32 0.54
N ILE A 58 -17.85 0.35 0.73
CA ILE A 58 -17.01 -0.87 0.68
C ILE A 58 -17.43 -1.86 1.76
N ARG A 59 -17.61 -1.42 3.01
CA ARG A 59 -18.04 -2.29 4.10
C ARG A 59 -19.45 -2.85 3.86
N ALA A 60 -20.37 -2.05 3.31
CA ALA A 60 -21.70 -2.51 2.93
C ALA A 60 -21.64 -3.60 1.84
N ILE A 61 -20.83 -3.39 0.79
CA ILE A 61 -20.65 -4.36 -0.30
C ILE A 61 -20.01 -5.65 0.23
N LEU A 62 -18.96 -5.56 1.04
CA LEU A 62 -18.29 -6.72 1.63
C LEU A 62 -19.22 -7.52 2.55
N ASN A 63 -20.00 -6.84 3.40
CA ASN A 63 -20.99 -7.50 4.24
C ASN A 63 -22.09 -8.16 3.42
N PHE A 64 -22.59 -7.48 2.39
CA PHE A 64 -23.58 -8.05 1.48
C PHE A 64 -23.05 -9.29 0.76
N MET A 65 -21.83 -9.23 0.22
CA MET A 65 -21.19 -10.36 -0.44
C MET A 65 -20.94 -11.53 0.53
N THR A 66 -20.52 -11.24 1.76
CA THR A 66 -20.32 -12.26 2.79
C THR A 66 -21.63 -12.95 3.15
N PHE A 67 -22.70 -12.17 3.37
CA PHE A 67 -24.03 -12.70 3.64
C PHE A 67 -24.58 -13.51 2.47
N ALA A 68 -24.47 -12.99 1.25
CA ALA A 68 -24.90 -13.68 0.03
C ALA A 68 -24.11 -14.99 -0.17
N SER A 69 -22.82 -15.00 0.12
CA SER A 69 -21.98 -16.21 0.05
C SER A 69 -22.39 -17.24 1.10
N MET A 70 -22.66 -16.81 2.34
CA MET A 70 -23.18 -17.71 3.39
C MET A 70 -24.55 -18.28 3.04
N LEU A 71 -25.46 -17.46 2.53
CA LEU A 71 -26.78 -17.91 2.11
C LEU A 71 -26.68 -18.92 0.96
N SER A 72 -25.82 -18.64 -0.02
CA SER A 72 -25.57 -19.53 -1.15
C SER A 72 -24.96 -20.86 -0.71
N LEU A 73 -24.02 -20.82 0.24
CA LEU A 73 -23.45 -22.01 0.89
C LEU A 73 -24.50 -22.83 1.63
N PHE A 74 -25.41 -22.19 2.34
CA PHE A 74 -26.47 -22.88 3.07
C PHE A 74 -27.44 -23.58 2.11
N LEU A 75 -27.89 -22.86 1.07
CA LEU A 75 -28.80 -23.41 0.06
C LEU A 75 -28.15 -24.54 -0.74
N HIS A 76 -26.93 -24.35 -1.25
CA HIS A 76 -26.21 -25.39 -1.99
C HIS A 76 -25.79 -26.55 -1.09
N GLY A 77 -25.41 -26.28 0.16
CA GLY A 77 -25.08 -27.34 1.12
C GLY A 77 -26.30 -28.22 1.43
N PHE A 78 -27.47 -27.61 1.63
CA PHE A 78 -28.71 -28.36 1.85
C PHE A 78 -29.13 -29.16 0.60
N ALA A 79 -29.03 -28.54 -0.58
CA ALA A 79 -29.28 -29.21 -1.85
C ALA A 79 -28.32 -30.39 -2.07
N TYR A 80 -27.04 -30.21 -1.75
CA TYR A 80 -26.00 -31.24 -1.90
C TYR A 80 -26.19 -32.42 -0.96
N ILE A 81 -26.68 -32.21 0.27
CA ILE A 81 -27.01 -33.29 1.22
C ILE A 81 -28.27 -34.04 0.78
N SER A 82 -29.22 -33.33 0.18
CA SER A 82 -30.52 -33.90 -0.22
C SER A 82 -30.49 -34.56 -1.61
N ALA A 83 -29.43 -34.36 -2.39
CA ALA A 83 -29.30 -34.90 -3.74
C ALA A 83 -28.76 -36.34 -3.72
N ASP A 84 -29.43 -37.21 -4.47
CA ASP A 84 -29.02 -38.62 -4.67
C ASP A 84 -27.76 -38.72 -5.54
N GLU A 85 -27.62 -37.81 -6.50
CA GLU A 85 -26.44 -37.69 -7.36
C GLU A 85 -25.74 -36.36 -7.11
N ARG A 86 -24.43 -36.43 -6.86
CA ARG A 86 -23.60 -35.26 -6.56
C ARG A 86 -22.87 -34.85 -7.82
N SER A 87 -23.16 -33.66 -8.33
CA SER A 87 -22.43 -33.12 -9.47
C SER A 87 -21.10 -32.51 -9.01
N LEU A 88 -20.06 -32.66 -9.86
CA LEU A 88 -18.79 -31.94 -9.67
C LEU A 88 -19.00 -30.42 -9.68
N PHE A 89 -20.03 -29.95 -10.39
CA PHE A 89 -20.39 -28.55 -10.48
C PHE A 89 -20.84 -27.99 -9.11
N ASP A 90 -21.68 -28.72 -8.38
CA ASP A 90 -22.14 -28.30 -7.05
C ASP A 90 -20.99 -28.21 -6.05
N THR A 91 -20.08 -29.18 -6.12
CA THR A 91 -18.88 -29.20 -5.28
C THR A 91 -17.99 -27.98 -5.59
N ALA A 92 -17.79 -27.67 -6.86
CA ALA A 92 -17.01 -26.50 -7.28
C ALA A 92 -17.65 -25.17 -6.86
N MET A 93 -18.98 -25.07 -6.94
CA MET A 93 -19.75 -23.90 -6.48
C MET A 93 -19.59 -23.68 -4.98
N ILE A 94 -19.73 -24.73 -4.17
CA ILE A 94 -19.52 -24.67 -2.71
C ILE A 94 -18.09 -24.16 -2.40
N ILE A 95 -17.07 -24.75 -3.03
CA ILE A 95 -15.67 -24.32 -2.83
C ILE A 95 -15.49 -22.85 -3.22
N SER A 96 -16.06 -22.43 -4.35
CA SER A 96 -16.01 -21.04 -4.82
C SER A 96 -16.61 -20.07 -3.80
N PHE A 97 -17.78 -20.38 -3.23
CA PHE A 97 -18.41 -19.55 -2.21
C PHE A 97 -17.61 -19.49 -0.90
N VAL A 98 -16.96 -20.60 -0.50
CA VAL A 98 -16.04 -20.61 0.65
C VAL A 98 -14.86 -19.68 0.40
N ILE A 99 -14.21 -19.79 -0.76
CA ILE A 99 -13.08 -18.93 -1.14
C ILE A 99 -13.50 -17.46 -1.15
N MET A 100 -14.66 -17.16 -1.76
CA MET A 100 -15.20 -15.80 -1.80
C MET A 100 -15.44 -15.24 -0.40
N MET A 101 -15.99 -16.04 0.52
CA MET A 101 -16.23 -15.62 1.90
C MET A 101 -14.93 -15.27 2.63
N PHE A 102 -13.89 -16.11 2.51
CA PHE A 102 -12.57 -15.81 3.08
C PHE A 102 -11.93 -14.58 2.44
N PHE A 103 -12.07 -14.42 1.12
CA PHE A 103 -11.56 -13.25 0.40
C PHE A 103 -12.23 -11.96 0.87
N CYS A 104 -13.55 -11.95 1.06
CA CYS A 104 -14.28 -10.79 1.60
C CYS A 104 -13.84 -10.45 3.03
N LEU A 105 -13.65 -11.44 3.90
CA LEU A 105 -13.14 -11.24 5.25
C LEU A 105 -11.73 -10.64 5.24
N TRP A 106 -10.84 -11.20 4.42
CA TRP A 106 -9.47 -10.69 4.24
C TRP A 106 -9.45 -9.29 3.67
N ALA A 107 -10.29 -9.00 2.67
CA ALA A 107 -10.41 -7.68 2.09
C ALA A 107 -10.91 -6.66 3.12
N SER A 108 -11.89 -7.02 3.95
CA SER A 108 -12.37 -6.16 5.03
C SER A 108 -11.27 -5.87 6.06
N TRP A 109 -10.57 -6.92 6.50
CA TRP A 109 -9.49 -6.77 7.48
C TRP A 109 -8.29 -6.00 6.92
N GLY A 110 -7.90 -6.29 5.68
CA GLY A 110 -6.84 -5.59 4.98
C GLY A 110 -7.17 -4.12 4.75
N TYR A 111 -8.42 -3.82 4.45
CA TYR A 111 -8.92 -2.46 4.31
C TYR A 111 -8.86 -1.68 5.63
N ASP A 112 -9.31 -2.27 6.74
CA ASP A 112 -9.21 -1.65 8.07
C ASP A 112 -7.74 -1.46 8.50
N THR A 113 -6.88 -2.44 8.23
CA THR A 113 -5.43 -2.36 8.51
C THR A 113 -4.74 -1.29 7.66
N LEU A 114 -5.13 -1.15 6.38
CA LEU A 114 -4.63 -0.12 5.48
C LEU A 114 -5.01 1.28 6.00
N LEU A 115 -6.26 1.44 6.42
CA LEU A 115 -6.75 2.68 7.03
C LEU A 115 -5.99 3.04 8.30
N LEU A 116 -5.76 2.06 9.19
CA LEU A 116 -4.96 2.26 10.42
C LEU A 116 -3.52 2.66 10.12
N ARG A 117 -2.90 2.04 9.12
CA ARG A 117 -1.51 2.35 8.74
C ARG A 117 -1.37 3.71 8.08
N LEU A 118 -2.41 4.17 7.38
CA LEU A 118 -2.43 5.48 6.73
C LEU A 118 -2.95 6.59 7.66
N ALA A 119 -3.57 6.24 8.79
CA ALA A 119 -4.02 7.21 9.78
C ALA A 119 -2.81 8.00 10.30
N SER A 120 -2.80 9.30 10.03
CA SER A 120 -1.88 10.23 10.69
C SER A 120 -2.21 10.26 12.18
N PRO A 121 -1.24 10.38 13.11
CA PRO A 121 -1.48 10.33 14.56
C PRO A 121 -2.55 11.32 15.05
N ASP A 122 -2.80 12.41 14.31
CA ASP A 122 -3.85 13.40 14.62
C ASP A 122 -5.27 12.96 14.21
N CYS A 123 -5.44 11.83 13.51
CA CYS A 123 -6.71 11.32 12.96
C CYS A 123 -7.17 9.99 13.58
N GLU A 124 -6.49 9.48 14.61
CA GLU A 124 -6.89 8.25 15.30
C GLU A 124 -8.34 8.31 15.82
N LEU A 125 -8.80 9.47 16.28
CA LEU A 125 -10.15 9.67 16.83
C LEU A 125 -11.28 9.49 15.79
N MET A 126 -11.03 9.77 14.51
CA MET A 126 -12.08 9.69 13.47
C MET A 126 -12.24 8.27 12.90
N LEU A 127 -11.37 7.33 13.29
CA LEU A 127 -11.41 5.94 12.82
C LEU A 127 -12.35 5.05 13.65
N PHE A 128 -12.64 5.45 14.89
CA PHE A 128 -13.43 4.71 15.88
C PHE A 128 -14.90 5.14 16.02
N ASP A 129 -15.30 6.27 15.42
CA ASP A 129 -16.71 6.65 15.18
C ASP A 129 -17.25 6.03 13.88
#